data_AF-A0AAV2VQM5-F1
#
_entry.id   AF-A0AAV2VQM5-F1
#
_cell.length_a   1.000
_cell.length_b   1.000
_cell.length_c   1.000
_cell.angle_alpha   90.00
_cell.angle_beta   90.00
_cell.angle_gamma   90.00
#
_symmetry.space_group_name_H-M   'P 1'
#
loop_
_entity.id
_entity.type
_entity.pdbx_description
1 polymer ?
#
loop_
_entity_poly.entity_id
_entity_poly.type
_entity_poly.pdbx_seq_one_letter_code
_entity_poly.pdbx_strand_id
1 'polypeptide(L)'
;MQRLLSLTHHLLSYCWYHVRYSNKMPAWQQGNSRLFIITLRPETIGDQGVLAHEKCHVKQWWCWFIPLFLFGWTIMYTLGHTMIGLIASSAILGGSTAIHPILYRLIRRYRLWCEVEAYKAQIKFGSYPNNDFAVRALLNPNYDLKLTYERARYLVLIKN
;
A
#
# COMPACT_ATOMS: atom_id res chain seq x y z
N MET A 1 3.64 -8.75 -19.93
CA MET A 1 3.49 -8.43 -18.49
C MET A 1 3.70 -6.94 -18.18
N GLN A 2 4.80 -6.31 -18.65
CA GLN A 2 5.09 -4.88 -18.41
C GLN A 2 4.03 -3.89 -18.94
N ARG A 3 3.43 -4.14 -20.11
CA ARG A 3 2.36 -3.29 -20.67
C ARG A 3 1.05 -3.30 -19.86
N LEU A 4 0.64 -4.46 -19.36
CA LEU A 4 -0.56 -4.61 -18.51
C LEU A 4 -0.39 -3.91 -17.16
N LEU A 5 0.83 -3.97 -16.60
CA LEU A 5 1.22 -3.21 -15.41
C LEU A 5 1.25 -1.69 -15.65
N SER A 6 1.57 -1.23 -16.87
CA SER A 6 1.61 0.20 -17.21
C SER A 6 0.22 0.84 -17.34
N LEU A 7 -0.76 0.09 -17.88
CA LEU A 7 -2.14 0.52 -18.08
C LEU A 7 -2.90 0.60 -16.74
N THR A 8 -2.72 -0.40 -15.88
CA THR A 8 -3.20 -0.33 -14.50
C THR A 8 -2.51 0.80 -13.72
N HIS A 9 -1.23 1.08 -13.99
CA HIS A 9 -0.52 2.20 -13.37
C HIS A 9 -1.13 3.57 -13.68
N HIS A 10 -1.63 3.80 -14.90
CA HIS A 10 -2.22 5.07 -15.34
C HIS A 10 -3.68 5.23 -14.85
N LEU A 11 -4.46 4.16 -14.76
CA LEU A 11 -5.80 4.24 -14.14
C LEU A 11 -5.71 4.42 -12.62
N LEU A 12 -4.67 3.86 -11.99
CA LEU A 12 -4.36 4.04 -10.57
C LEU A 12 -3.52 5.30 -10.29
N SER A 13 -3.15 6.11 -11.27
CA SER A 13 -2.42 7.37 -11.01
C SER A 13 -3.31 8.43 -10.36
N TYR A 14 -4.65 8.27 -10.47
CA TYR A 14 -5.67 9.06 -9.81
C TYR A 14 -6.33 8.27 -8.66
N CYS A 15 -5.61 7.36 -8.00
CA CYS A 15 -6.14 6.53 -6.90
C CYS A 15 -7.08 7.35 -6.02
N TRP A 16 -8.31 6.87 -5.86
CA TRP A 16 -9.31 7.58 -5.09
C TRP A 16 -8.88 7.45 -3.63
N TYR A 17 -8.54 8.58 -3.02
CA TYR A 17 -8.16 8.64 -1.62
C TYR A 17 -8.82 9.83 -0.94
N HIS A 18 -9.03 9.73 0.36
CA HIS A 18 -9.44 10.83 1.20
C HIS A 18 -8.34 11.12 2.22
N VAL A 19 -7.80 12.35 2.21
CA VAL A 19 -6.81 12.78 3.20
C VAL A 19 -7.53 13.42 4.38
N ARG A 20 -7.13 13.01 5.58
CA ARG A 20 -7.50 13.67 6.82
C ARG A 20 -6.25 13.88 7.67
N TYR A 21 -6.30 14.85 8.58
CA TYR A 21 -5.20 15.17 9.47
C TYR A 21 -5.55 14.78 10.91
N SER A 22 -4.61 14.15 11.62
CA SER A 22 -4.82 13.77 13.02
C SER A 22 -3.50 13.56 13.76
N ASN A 23 -3.45 14.01 15.01
CA ASN A 23 -2.36 13.70 15.94
C ASN A 23 -2.55 12.35 16.65
N LYS A 24 -3.69 11.68 16.47
CA LYS A 24 -4.03 10.40 17.11
C LYS A 24 -3.38 9.21 16.38
N MET A 25 -2.06 9.25 16.21
CA MET A 25 -1.26 8.20 15.59
C MET A 25 0.00 7.91 16.44
N PRO A 26 0.55 6.68 16.41
CA PRO A 26 1.81 6.35 17.08
C PRO A 26 2.94 7.27 16.67
N ALA A 27 3.77 7.72 17.63
CA ALA A 27 4.78 8.76 17.41
C ALA A 27 5.79 8.46 16.28
N TRP A 28 6.02 7.19 15.96
CA TRP A 28 6.92 6.76 14.89
C TRP A 28 6.32 6.86 13.48
N GLN A 29 5.01 7.11 13.35
CA GLN A 29 4.29 7.22 12.08
C GLN A 29 4.02 8.69 11.75
N GLN A 30 4.40 9.13 10.55
CA GLN A 30 4.05 10.45 10.00
C GLN A 30 2.78 10.42 9.15
N GLY A 31 2.41 9.24 8.67
CA GLY A 31 1.19 8.95 7.93
C GLY A 31 0.73 7.52 8.22
N ASN A 32 -0.54 7.26 7.90
CA ASN A 32 -1.13 5.93 7.94
C ASN A 32 -2.28 5.85 6.93
N SER A 33 -2.23 4.85 6.06
CA SER A 33 -3.25 4.54 5.07
C SER A 33 -4.07 3.33 5.50
N ARG A 34 -5.40 3.49 5.49
CA ARG A 34 -6.38 2.44 5.76
C ARG A 34 -7.41 2.43 4.66
N LEU A 35 -7.43 1.35 3.86
CA LEU A 35 -8.23 1.27 2.65
C LEU A 35 -7.86 2.44 1.71
N PHE A 36 -8.81 3.32 1.40
CA PHE A 36 -8.60 4.55 0.63
C PHE A 36 -8.47 5.81 1.50
N ILE A 37 -8.41 5.69 2.82
CA ILE A 37 -8.27 6.84 3.73
C ILE A 37 -6.81 7.01 4.13
N ILE A 38 -6.25 8.18 3.85
CA ILE A 38 -4.91 8.58 4.28
C ILE A 38 -5.05 9.50 5.48
N THR A 39 -4.42 9.12 6.60
CA THR A 39 -4.31 9.96 7.79
C THR A 39 -2.90 10.49 7.87
N LEU A 40 -2.72 11.80 7.83
CA LEU A 40 -1.42 12.46 7.98
C LEU A 40 -1.36 13.23 9.29
N ARG A 41 -0.16 13.49 9.78
CA ARG A 41 0.01 14.45 10.87
C ARG A 41 -0.14 15.88 10.35
N PRO A 42 -0.70 16.83 11.13
CA PRO A 42 -0.82 18.23 10.70
C PRO A 42 0.52 18.87 10.29
N GLU A 43 1.64 18.51 10.93
CA GLU A 43 2.96 19.02 10.59
C GLU A 43 3.48 18.57 9.21
N THR A 44 2.86 17.56 8.58
CA THR A 44 3.21 17.12 7.22
C THR A 44 2.32 17.73 6.14
N ILE A 45 1.51 18.75 6.48
CA ILE A 45 0.77 19.53 5.48
C ILE A 45 1.76 20.12 4.48
N GLY A 46 1.56 19.81 3.20
CA GLY A 46 2.43 20.25 2.11
C GLY A 46 3.61 19.32 1.80
N ASP A 47 3.91 18.33 2.66
CA ASP A 47 4.94 17.32 2.38
C ASP A 47 4.44 16.32 1.31
N GLN A 48 4.80 16.61 0.06
CA GLN A 48 4.45 15.78 -1.09
C GLN A 48 5.08 14.38 -1.02
N GLY A 49 6.21 14.22 -0.32
CA GLY A 49 6.86 12.94 -0.15
C GLY A 49 6.08 12.02 0.78
N VAL A 50 5.69 12.51 1.97
CA VAL A 50 4.87 11.72 2.91
C VAL A 50 3.51 11.40 2.29
N LEU A 51 2.89 12.35 1.60
CA LEU A 51 1.64 12.07 0.88
C LEU A 51 1.84 11.01 -0.21
N ALA A 52 2.93 11.06 -0.97
CA ALA A 52 3.24 10.06 -2.00
C ALA A 52 3.50 8.67 -1.41
N HIS A 53 4.12 8.58 -0.23
CA HIS A 53 4.29 7.34 0.53
C HIS A 53 2.92 6.67 0.77
N GLU A 54 2.00 7.41 1.39
CA GLU A 54 0.68 6.88 1.75
C GLU A 54 -0.19 6.57 0.53
N LYS A 55 -0.08 7.38 -0.53
CA LYS A 55 -0.73 7.07 -1.82
C LYS A 55 -0.26 5.74 -2.40
N CYS A 56 0.99 5.37 -2.20
CA CYS A 56 1.53 4.09 -2.68
C CYS A 56 0.80 2.91 -2.01
N HIS A 57 0.58 2.96 -0.70
CA HIS A 57 -0.20 1.95 0.01
C HIS A 57 -1.68 1.90 -0.42
N VAL A 58 -2.31 3.06 -0.62
CA VAL A 58 -3.68 3.10 -1.17
C VAL A 58 -3.73 2.45 -2.56
N LYS A 59 -2.73 2.70 -3.41
CA LYS A 59 -2.62 2.04 -4.72
C LYS A 59 -2.43 0.54 -4.59
N GLN A 60 -1.57 0.07 -3.68
CA GLN A 60 -1.38 -1.35 -3.40
C GLN A 60 -2.68 -2.01 -2.93
N TRP A 61 -3.49 -1.32 -2.13
CA TRP A 61 -4.82 -1.76 -1.73
C TRP A 61 -5.76 -1.89 -2.94
N TRP A 62 -5.87 -0.85 -3.78
CA TRP A 62 -6.70 -0.89 -4.99
C TRP A 62 -6.28 -2.00 -5.97
N CYS A 63 -4.97 -2.26 -6.12
CA CYS A 63 -4.44 -3.35 -6.94
C CYS A 63 -4.96 -4.73 -6.52
N TRP A 64 -5.26 -4.92 -5.23
CA TRP A 64 -5.85 -6.16 -4.73
C TRP A 64 -7.37 -6.13 -4.70
N PHE A 65 -7.94 -5.00 -4.29
CA PHE A 65 -9.37 -4.83 -4.16
C PHE A 65 -10.08 -5.01 -5.50
N ILE A 66 -9.68 -4.28 -6.55
CA ILE A 66 -10.41 -4.27 -7.83
C ILE A 66 -10.49 -5.67 -8.46
N PRO A 67 -9.38 -6.41 -8.65
CA PRO A 67 -9.45 -7.71 -9.32
C PRO A 67 -10.26 -8.73 -8.51
N LEU A 68 -10.10 -8.76 -7.19
CA LEU A 68 -10.83 -9.69 -6.34
C LEU A 68 -12.32 -9.33 -6.25
N PHE A 69 -12.64 -8.05 -6.16
CA PHE A 69 -14.01 -7.58 -6.16
C PHE A 69 -14.72 -7.96 -7.47
N LEU A 70 -14.10 -7.69 -8.62
CA LEU A 70 -14.65 -8.06 -9.93
C LEU A 70 -14.77 -9.58 -10.11
N PHE A 71 -13.80 -10.34 -9.62
CA PHE A 71 -13.85 -11.80 -9.65
C PHE A 71 -14.98 -12.35 -8.77
N GLY A 72 -15.10 -11.87 -7.54
CA GLY A 72 -16.19 -12.23 -6.63
C GLY A 72 -17.57 -11.85 -7.18
N TRP A 73 -17.68 -10.67 -7.78
CA TRP A 73 -18.89 -10.22 -8.46
C TRP A 73 -19.26 -11.13 -9.65
N THR A 74 -18.27 -11.53 -10.45
CA THR A 74 -18.48 -12.43 -11.59
C THR A 74 -19.02 -13.77 -11.12
N ILE A 75 -18.43 -14.36 -10.07
CA ILE A 75 -18.92 -15.62 -9.48
C ILE A 75 -20.35 -15.45 -8.94
N MET A 76 -20.62 -14.33 -8.26
CA MET A 76 -21.97 -14.04 -7.76
C MET A 76 -22.99 -14.00 -8.91
N TYR A 77 -22.64 -13.34 -10.01
CA TYR A 77 -23.50 -13.20 -11.18
C TYR A 77 -23.75 -14.55 -11.88
N THR A 78 -22.71 -15.36 -12.07
CA THR A 78 -22.81 -16.61 -12.84
C THR A 78 -23.29 -17.80 -12.01
N LEU A 79 -22.93 -17.88 -10.73
CA LEU A 79 -23.14 -19.04 -9.86
C LEU A 79 -23.93 -18.73 -8.59
N GLY A 80 -24.37 -17.48 -8.37
CA GLY A 80 -25.07 -17.07 -7.14
C GLY A 80 -26.44 -17.72 -6.93
N HIS A 81 -26.98 -18.41 -7.94
CA HIS A 81 -28.17 -19.26 -7.79
C HIS A 81 -27.87 -20.58 -7.05
N THR A 82 -26.60 -20.96 -6.91
CA THR A 82 -26.17 -22.11 -6.11
C THR A 82 -25.68 -21.66 -4.73
N MET A 83 -25.91 -22.49 -3.71
CA MET A 83 -25.43 -22.24 -2.35
C MET A 83 -23.89 -22.05 -2.32
N ILE A 84 -23.16 -22.92 -3.03
CA ILE A 84 -21.70 -22.87 -3.10
C ILE A 84 -21.23 -21.57 -3.77
N GLY A 85 -21.84 -21.20 -4.89
CA GLY A 85 -21.51 -19.96 -5.60
C GLY A 85 -21.76 -18.72 -4.74
N LEU A 86 -22.89 -18.68 -4.01
CA LEU A 86 -23.22 -17.60 -3.09
C LEU A 86 -22.22 -17.48 -1.92
N ILE A 87 -21.85 -18.61 -1.29
CA ILE A 87 -20.87 -18.63 -0.20
C ILE A 87 -19.51 -18.17 -0.72
N ALA A 88 -19.05 -18.74 -1.83
CA ALA A 88 -17.75 -18.42 -2.41
C ALA A 88 -17.66 -16.95 -2.85
N SER A 89 -18.67 -16.44 -3.56
CA SER A 89 -18.68 -15.04 -3.99
C SER A 89 -18.72 -14.07 -2.81
N SER A 90 -19.52 -14.37 -1.78
CA SER A 90 -19.61 -13.55 -0.57
C SER A 90 -18.27 -13.50 0.17
N ALA A 91 -17.59 -14.64 0.30
CA ALA A 91 -16.27 -14.71 0.92
C ALA A 91 -15.21 -13.92 0.14
N ILE A 92 -15.21 -14.01 -1.19
CA ILE A 92 -14.28 -13.27 -2.05
C ILE A 92 -14.56 -11.75 -1.97
N LEU A 93 -15.82 -11.35 -2.08
CA LEU A 93 -16.23 -9.94 -2.00
C LEU A 93 -15.86 -9.33 -0.65
N GLY A 94 -16.18 -10.01 0.46
CA GLY A 94 -15.79 -9.56 1.79
C GLY A 94 -14.26 -9.51 1.97
N GLY A 95 -13.57 -10.57 1.53
CA GLY A 95 -12.11 -10.69 1.61
C GLY A 95 -11.34 -9.69 0.77
N SER A 96 -11.93 -9.17 -0.32
CA SER A 96 -11.28 -8.21 -1.22
C SER A 96 -10.79 -6.93 -0.51
N THR A 97 -11.49 -6.50 0.53
CA THR A 97 -11.12 -5.30 1.31
C THR A 97 -9.97 -5.57 2.29
N ALA A 98 -9.88 -6.80 2.81
CA ALA A 98 -9.00 -7.19 3.89
C ALA A 98 -7.70 -7.87 3.41
N ILE A 99 -7.64 -8.32 2.16
CA ILE A 99 -6.49 -9.10 1.68
C ILE A 99 -5.17 -8.32 1.81
N HIS A 100 -5.13 -7.03 1.44
CA HIS A 100 -3.91 -6.25 1.53
C HIS A 100 -3.39 -6.11 2.98
N PRO A 101 -4.19 -5.66 3.97
CA PRO A 101 -3.71 -5.60 5.35
C PRO A 101 -3.39 -7.00 5.93
N ILE A 102 -4.08 -8.06 5.51
CA ILE A 102 -3.75 -9.44 5.90
C ILE A 102 -2.38 -9.84 5.35
N LEU A 103 -2.14 -9.67 4.04
CA LEU A 103 -0.85 -9.97 3.41
C LEU A 103 0.27 -9.14 4.02
N TYR A 104 0.04 -7.85 4.28
CA TYR A 104 1.00 -6.96 4.94
C TYR A 104 1.34 -7.45 6.36
N ARG A 105 0.36 -7.91 7.13
CA ARG A 105 0.58 -8.43 8.49
C ARG A 105 1.27 -9.79 8.49
N LEU A 106 0.91 -10.70 7.61
CA LEU A 106 1.36 -12.10 7.69
C LEU A 106 2.61 -12.40 6.85
N ILE A 107 2.80 -11.73 5.72
CA ILE A 107 3.86 -12.05 4.77
C ILE A 107 4.92 -10.96 4.79
N ARG A 108 6.01 -11.19 5.55
CA ARG A 108 7.14 -10.24 5.67
C ARG A 108 7.70 -9.78 4.32
N ARG A 109 7.79 -10.68 3.33
CA ARG A 109 8.25 -10.34 1.96
C ARG A 109 7.32 -9.35 1.27
N TYR A 110 6.01 -9.51 1.45
CA TYR A 110 5.01 -8.60 0.91
C TYR A 110 5.08 -7.24 1.60
N ARG A 111 5.17 -7.23 2.94
CA ARG A 111 5.41 -6.01 3.72
C ARG A 111 6.65 -5.25 3.25
N LEU A 112 7.77 -5.96 3.10
CA LEU A 112 9.03 -5.40 2.61
C LEU A 112 8.84 -4.75 1.23
N TRP A 113 8.18 -5.43 0.31
CA TRP A 113 7.89 -4.87 -1.01
C TRP A 113 7.02 -3.61 -0.90
N CYS A 114 5.99 -3.63 -0.06
CA CYS A 114 5.11 -2.48 0.13
C CYS A 114 5.86 -1.24 0.61
N GLU A 115 6.67 -1.40 1.68
CA GLU A 115 7.45 -0.32 2.27
C GLU A 115 8.52 0.22 1.33
N VAL A 116 9.25 -0.65 0.62
CA VAL A 116 10.29 -0.23 -0.33
C VAL A 116 9.70 0.62 -1.44
N GLU A 117 8.57 0.20 -2.02
CA GLU A 117 7.91 0.97 -3.08
C GLU A 117 7.32 2.29 -2.55
N ALA A 118 6.83 2.32 -1.31
CA ALA A 118 6.34 3.54 -0.67
C ALA A 118 7.48 4.54 -0.40
N TYR A 119 8.62 4.10 0.14
CA TYR A 119 9.78 4.98 0.34
C TYR A 119 10.42 5.44 -0.97
N LYS A 120 10.46 4.61 -2.02
CA LYS A 120 10.87 5.06 -3.35
C LYS A 120 9.97 6.19 -3.87
N ALA A 121 8.65 6.07 -3.69
CA ALA A 121 7.72 7.13 -4.04
C ALA A 121 7.95 8.40 -3.18
N GLN A 122 8.17 8.24 -1.89
CA GLN A 122 8.48 9.35 -0.98
C GLN A 122 9.72 10.12 -1.42
N ILE A 123 10.82 9.42 -1.72
CA ILE A 123 12.06 10.03 -2.22
C ILE A 123 11.82 10.75 -3.55
N LYS A 124 11.04 10.15 -4.46
CA LYS A 124 10.80 10.69 -5.79
C LYS A 124 10.03 12.02 -5.76
N PHE A 125 9.07 12.16 -4.84
CA PHE A 125 8.17 13.33 -4.79
C PHE A 125 8.51 14.31 -3.65
N GLY A 126 9.30 13.89 -2.66
CA GLY A 126 9.74 14.73 -1.56
C GLY A 126 10.97 15.57 -1.91
N SER A 127 11.17 16.65 -1.15
CA SER A 127 12.34 17.52 -1.25
C SER A 127 13.22 17.35 0.00
N TYR A 128 13.81 16.16 0.14
CA TYR A 128 14.65 15.82 1.29
C TYR A 128 16.12 16.12 1.01
N PRO A 129 16.89 16.63 1.99
CA PRO A 129 18.31 16.93 1.81
C PRO A 129 19.16 15.66 1.60
N ASN A 130 18.69 14.52 2.11
CA ASN A 130 19.28 13.21 1.89
C ASN A 130 18.19 12.13 1.92
N ASN A 131 18.50 10.95 1.37
CA ASN A 131 17.57 9.81 1.31
C ASN A 131 17.81 8.76 2.40
N ASP A 132 18.70 9.04 3.35
CA ASP A 132 19.09 8.08 4.39
C ASP A 132 17.95 7.85 5.41
N PHE A 133 17.04 8.82 5.54
CA PHE A 133 15.83 8.67 6.37
C PHE A 133 15.01 7.42 5.96
N ALA A 134 14.89 7.14 4.65
CA ALA A 134 14.13 6.01 4.15
C ALA A 134 14.79 4.67 4.51
N VAL A 135 16.12 4.62 4.46
CA VAL A 135 16.90 3.45 4.87
C VAL A 135 16.71 3.19 6.36
N ARG A 136 16.84 4.22 7.20
CA ARG A 136 16.61 4.12 8.65
C ARG A 136 15.18 3.71 8.98
N ALA A 137 14.20 4.22 8.22
CA ALA A 137 12.80 3.88 8.43
C ALA A 137 12.53 2.39 8.17
N LEU A 138 13.13 1.78 7.13
CA LEU A 138 13.03 0.33 6.88
C LEU A 138 13.68 -0.54 7.97
N LEU A 139 14.63 0.02 8.73
CA LEU A 139 15.26 -0.67 9.86
C LEU A 139 14.44 -0.56 11.15
N ASN A 140 13.36 0.21 11.15
CA ASN A 140 12.51 0.38 12.32
C ASN A 140 11.96 -0.98 12.79
N PRO A 141 12.14 -1.36 14.07
CA PRO A 141 11.69 -2.66 14.58
C PRO A 141 10.17 -2.86 14.45
N ASN A 142 9.39 -1.78 14.38
CA ASN A 142 7.94 -1.85 14.19
C ASN A 142 7.54 -2.51 12.85
N TYR A 143 8.38 -2.45 11.83
CA TYR A 143 8.11 -3.13 10.56
C TYR A 143 8.52 -4.62 10.55
N ASP A 144 9.31 -5.10 11.52
CA ASP A 144 9.83 -6.49 11.58
C ASP A 144 10.34 -7.03 10.22
N LEU A 145 11.13 -6.23 9.49
CA LEU A 145 11.66 -6.63 8.17
C LEU A 145 12.95 -7.44 8.26
N LYS A 146 13.64 -7.40 9.40
CA LYS A 146 14.92 -8.09 9.67
C LYS A 146 15.97 -7.85 8.56
N LEU A 147 16.13 -6.58 8.18
CA LEU A 147 17.09 -6.15 7.16
C LEU A 147 18.40 -5.70 7.79
N THR A 148 19.49 -5.84 7.03
CA THR A 148 20.73 -5.10 7.28
C THR A 148 20.66 -3.72 6.62
N TYR A 149 21.45 -2.76 7.12
CA TYR A 149 21.55 -1.42 6.53
C TYR A 149 21.88 -1.47 5.03
N GLU A 150 22.91 -2.25 4.65
CA GLU A 150 23.32 -2.42 3.24
C GLU A 150 22.19 -2.95 2.36
N ARG A 151 21.40 -3.91 2.88
CA ARG A 151 20.29 -4.47 2.12
C ARG A 151 19.16 -3.47 1.96
N ALA A 152 18.80 -2.73 3.01
CA ALA A 152 17.79 -1.69 2.95
C ALA A 152 18.18 -0.58 1.96
N ARG A 153 19.44 -0.13 2.02
CA ARG A 153 20.03 0.85 1.10
C ARG A 153 19.96 0.37 -0.35
N TYR A 154 20.37 -0.86 -0.62
CA TYR A 154 20.29 -1.45 -1.95
C TYR A 154 18.86 -1.48 -2.50
N LEU A 155 17.89 -1.89 -1.67
CA LEU A 155 16.49 -2.03 -2.10
C LEU A 155 15.82 -0.71 -2.45
N VAL A 156 16.11 0.36 -1.69
CA VAL A 156 15.43 1.66 -1.88
C VAL A 156 16.18 2.56 -2.86
N LEU A 157 17.51 2.58 -2.83
CA LEU A 157 18.31 3.58 -3.56
C LEU A 157 18.95 3.07 -4.84
N ILE A 158 19.17 1.76 -4.97
CA ILE A 158 19.96 1.19 -6.08
C ILE A 158 19.09 0.34 -7.01
N LYS A 159 18.18 -0.44 -6.44
CA LYS A 159 17.37 -1.39 -7.20
C LYS A 159 16.17 -0.68 -7.86
N ASN A 160 16.19 -0.58 -9.19
CA ASN A 160 15.06 -0.14 -10.02
C ASN A 160 14.12 -1.29 -10.34
#